data_AF-A0A1I8H289-F1
#
_entry.id   AF-A0A1I8H289-F1
#
_cell.length_a   1.000
_cell.length_b   1.000
_cell.length_c   1.000
_cell.angle_alpha   90.00
_cell.angle_beta   90.00
_cell.angle_gamma   90.00
#
_symmetry.space_group_name_H-M   'P 1'
#
loop_
_entity.id
_entity.type
_entity.pdbx_description
1 polymer ?
#
loop_
_entity_poly.entity_id
_entity_poly.type
_entity_poly.pdbx_seq_one_letter_code
_entity_poly.pdbx_strand_id
1 'polypeptide(L)'
;IASLKLSLHEYNSKNAQFRILPRYKVKSEGEYVQLLDQTSFESIKSPGHFFHASHGFPIEAGRIVSELNLGVDQTGFTILKSHTHCGEFEAFARGGQFVQLFHKELEAYVVAEGLFDDEVTEGVHLRIREVDQLNARTLRQSTSAITYWQVESEKTMLNGDILTWDQQFRFRHATTR
;
A
#
# COMPACT_ATOMS: atom_id res chain seq x y z
N ILE A 1 -18.53 21.70 -15.01
CA ILE A 1 -17.14 22.15 -15.28
C ILE A 1 -16.39 20.94 -15.80
N ALA A 2 -15.70 21.04 -16.94
CA ALA A 2 -14.97 19.91 -17.51
C ALA A 2 -13.71 19.63 -16.67
N SER A 3 -13.62 18.43 -16.08
CA SER A 3 -12.45 17.95 -15.35
C SER A 3 -11.60 17.04 -16.25
N LEU A 4 -10.29 17.10 -16.07
CA LEU A 4 -9.34 16.26 -16.79
C LEU A 4 -9.12 14.94 -16.05
N LYS A 5 -8.97 13.85 -16.80
CA LYS A 5 -8.73 12.51 -16.27
C LYS A 5 -7.30 12.36 -15.74
N LEU A 6 -7.14 11.69 -14.60
CA LEU A 6 -5.86 11.19 -14.11
C LEU A 6 -5.72 9.70 -14.44
N SER A 7 -4.50 9.30 -14.81
CA SER A 7 -4.16 7.91 -15.15
C SER A 7 -2.76 7.57 -14.66
N LEU A 8 -2.59 6.30 -14.29
CA LEU A 8 -1.30 5.74 -13.89
C LEU A 8 -0.58 5.22 -15.14
N HIS A 9 0.69 5.57 -15.29
CA HIS A 9 1.55 5.13 -16.38
C HIS A 9 2.88 4.66 -15.81
N GLU A 10 3.46 3.63 -16.42
CA GLU A 10 4.76 3.07 -16.00
C GLU A 10 5.92 4.02 -16.28
N TYR A 11 5.82 4.82 -17.36
CA TYR A 11 6.83 5.80 -17.74
C TYR A 11 6.49 7.19 -17.23
N ASN A 12 7.53 7.92 -16.84
CA ASN A 12 7.42 9.31 -16.45
C ASN A 12 7.19 10.20 -17.68
N SER A 13 6.41 11.26 -17.54
CA SER A 13 6.19 12.27 -18.56
C SER A 13 6.13 13.66 -17.93
N LYS A 14 6.29 14.72 -18.73
CA LYS A 14 6.11 16.11 -18.24
C LYS A 14 4.72 16.34 -17.61
N ASN A 15 3.74 15.52 -17.96
CA ASN A 15 2.38 15.59 -17.42
C ASN A 15 2.26 15.03 -15.99
N ALA A 16 3.27 14.29 -15.51
CA ALA A 16 3.31 13.70 -14.16
C ALA A 16 3.97 14.64 -13.13
N GLN A 17 4.30 15.88 -13.53
CA GLN A 17 4.91 16.86 -12.64
C GLN A 17 3.82 17.75 -12.03
N PHE A 18 3.87 17.87 -10.70
CA PHE A 18 2.91 18.67 -9.92
C PHE A 18 3.65 19.59 -8.96
N ARG A 19 3.18 20.83 -8.82
CA ARG A 19 3.65 21.75 -7.77
C ARG A 19 2.92 21.44 -6.49
N ILE A 20 3.68 21.37 -5.40
CA ILE A 20 3.15 21.26 -4.05
C ILE A 20 2.93 22.68 -3.55
N LEU A 21 1.68 23.01 -3.23
CA LEU A 21 1.29 24.33 -2.76
C LEU A 21 0.69 24.22 -1.35
N PRO A 22 0.99 25.16 -0.44
CA PRO A 22 0.30 25.19 0.84
C PRO A 22 -1.17 25.57 0.61
N ARG A 23 -2.09 24.82 1.23
CA ARG A 23 -3.54 25.11 1.11
C ARG A 23 -3.91 26.44 1.77
N TYR A 24 -3.24 26.76 2.87
CA TYR A 24 -3.47 27.97 3.66
C TYR A 24 -2.26 28.89 3.57
N LYS A 25 -2.47 30.19 3.75
CA LYS A 25 -1.41 31.22 3.74
C LYS A 25 -0.56 31.20 5.02
N VAL A 26 -0.08 30.02 5.40
CA VAL A 26 0.74 29.78 6.60
C VAL A 26 2.20 29.52 6.26
N LYS A 27 2.50 29.16 5.00
CA LYS A 27 3.84 28.88 4.52
C LYS A 27 4.13 29.60 3.22
N SER A 28 5.40 29.91 2.99
CA SER A 28 5.90 30.59 1.79
C SER A 28 6.72 29.63 0.91
N GLU A 29 6.91 30.02 -0.35
CA GLU A 29 7.79 29.28 -1.26
C GLU A 29 9.22 29.19 -0.68
N GLY A 30 9.81 28.00 -0.74
CA GLY A 30 11.15 27.71 -0.18
C GLY A 30 11.14 27.20 1.27
N GLU A 31 10.01 27.31 1.99
CA GLU A 31 9.89 26.72 3.32
C GLU A 31 9.71 25.19 3.27
N TYR A 32 10.10 24.51 4.35
CA TYR A 32 9.95 23.07 4.45
C TYR A 32 8.48 22.65 4.62
N VAL A 33 8.08 21.64 3.84
CA VAL A 33 6.82 20.90 4.06
C VAL A 33 7.00 20.01 5.28
N GLN A 34 6.08 20.11 6.23
CA GLN A 34 6.06 19.35 7.46
C GLN A 34 4.97 18.27 7.43
N LEU A 35 5.09 17.29 8.32
CA LEU A 35 4.02 16.31 8.50
C LEU A 35 2.77 17.02 9.02
N LEU A 36 1.61 16.52 8.61
CA LEU A 36 0.28 17.07 8.88
C LEU A 36 -0.03 18.38 8.16
N ASP A 37 0.88 18.92 7.35
CA ASP A 37 0.58 20.05 6.48
C ASP A 37 -0.56 19.69 5.52
N GLN A 38 -1.45 20.65 5.29
CA GLN A 38 -2.49 20.59 4.27
C GLN A 38 -1.96 21.22 2.98
N THR A 39 -1.78 20.41 1.94
CA THR A 39 -1.24 20.84 0.66
C THR A 39 -2.24 20.62 -0.48
N SER A 40 -2.13 21.40 -1.54
CA SER A 40 -2.77 21.13 -2.84
C SER A 40 -1.70 20.81 -3.88
N PHE A 41 -2.09 20.08 -4.92
CA PHE A 41 -1.20 19.68 -6.01
C PHE A 41 -1.69 20.30 -7.30
N GLU A 42 -0.90 21.20 -7.89
CA GLU A 42 -1.21 21.85 -9.17
C GLU A 42 -0.45 21.17 -10.32
N SER A 43 -1.10 20.93 -11.45
CA SER A 43 -0.42 20.45 -12.65
C SER A 43 0.54 21.49 -13.22
N ILE A 44 1.79 21.09 -13.51
CA ILE A 44 2.72 21.96 -14.25
C ILE A 44 2.28 22.12 -15.71
N LYS A 45 1.70 21.07 -16.31
CA LYS A 45 1.25 21.07 -17.71
C LYS A 45 0.04 21.97 -17.94
N SER A 46 -0.91 21.94 -17.00
CA SER A 46 -2.16 22.70 -17.07
C SER A 46 -2.28 23.58 -15.82
N PRO A 47 -1.63 24.76 -15.80
CA PRO A 47 -1.73 25.69 -14.68
C PRO A 47 -3.20 26.02 -14.34
N GLY A 48 -3.46 26.21 -13.06
CA GLY A 48 -4.83 26.40 -12.54
C GLY A 48 -5.68 25.14 -12.45
N HIS A 49 -5.13 23.96 -12.79
CA HIS A 49 -5.77 22.67 -12.55
C HIS A 49 -5.06 21.93 -11.41
N PHE A 50 -5.86 21.47 -10.46
CA PHE A 50 -5.42 20.86 -9.20
C PHE A 50 -5.98 19.45 -9.04
N PHE A 51 -5.29 18.65 -8.24
CA PHE A 51 -5.90 17.42 -7.73
C PHE A 51 -7.17 17.75 -6.96
N HIS A 52 -8.26 17.14 -7.43
CA HIS A 52 -9.58 17.37 -6.94
C HIS A 52 -10.25 16.02 -6.68
N ALA A 53 -10.66 15.79 -5.43
CA ALA A 53 -11.46 14.63 -5.05
C ALA A 53 -12.93 14.97 -5.28
N SER A 54 -13.57 14.30 -6.23
CA SER A 54 -14.96 14.54 -6.57
C SER A 54 -15.91 14.08 -5.46
N HIS A 55 -17.16 14.57 -5.54
CA HIS A 55 -18.23 14.06 -4.69
C HIS A 55 -18.41 12.55 -4.90
N GLY A 56 -18.68 11.86 -3.81
CA GLY A 56 -18.92 10.44 -3.82
C GLY A 56 -20.11 10.08 -4.70
N PHE A 57 -19.94 9.10 -5.58
CA PHE A 57 -21.00 8.53 -6.39
C PHE A 57 -21.12 7.02 -6.11
N PRO A 58 -22.33 6.46 -6.21
CA PRO A 58 -22.56 5.05 -5.96
C PRO A 58 -21.96 4.22 -7.10
N ILE A 59 -21.26 3.16 -6.73
CA ILE A 59 -20.90 2.03 -7.58
C ILE A 59 -21.73 0.81 -7.15
N GLU A 60 -21.79 -0.20 -7.99
CA GLU A 60 -22.40 -1.50 -7.70
C GLU A 60 -22.04 -2.03 -6.30
N ALA A 61 -22.98 -2.75 -5.69
CA ALA A 61 -22.92 -3.28 -4.32
C ALA A 61 -22.93 -2.22 -3.20
N GLY A 62 -23.55 -1.06 -3.42
CA GLY A 62 -23.83 -0.07 -2.37
C GLY A 62 -22.60 0.69 -1.87
N ARG A 63 -21.47 0.60 -2.57
CA ARG A 63 -20.25 1.33 -2.24
C ARG A 63 -20.30 2.73 -2.83
N ILE A 64 -20.05 3.74 -2.01
CA ILE A 64 -19.84 5.11 -2.49
C ILE A 64 -18.34 5.30 -2.69
N VAL A 65 -17.93 5.73 -3.89
CA VAL A 65 -16.54 6.07 -4.16
C VAL A 65 -16.43 7.48 -4.70
N SER A 66 -15.28 8.11 -4.48
CA SER A 66 -14.92 9.38 -5.11
C SER A 66 -13.86 9.15 -6.18
N GLU A 67 -13.93 9.92 -7.26
CA GLU A 67 -12.90 9.94 -8.29
C GLU A 67 -11.88 11.05 -7.96
N LEU A 68 -10.60 10.76 -8.15
CA LEU A 68 -9.56 11.79 -8.18
C LEU A 68 -9.37 12.28 -9.61
N ASN A 69 -9.58 13.56 -9.85
CA ASN A 69 -9.42 14.18 -11.17
C ASN A 69 -8.60 15.48 -11.08
N LEU A 70 -8.35 16.08 -12.25
CA LEU A 70 -7.74 17.40 -12.37
C LEU A 70 -8.84 18.43 -12.64
N GLY A 71 -9.19 19.19 -11.61
CA GLY A 71 -10.24 20.21 -11.63
C GLY A 71 -9.69 21.61 -11.35
N VAL A 72 -10.53 22.64 -11.50
CA VAL A 72 -10.17 24.01 -11.07
C VAL A 72 -10.29 24.20 -9.56
N ASP A 73 -11.07 23.34 -8.91
CA ASP A 73 -11.29 23.36 -7.47
C ASP A 73 -10.12 22.70 -6.73
N GLN A 74 -9.73 23.29 -5.60
CA GLN A 74 -8.61 22.80 -4.80
C GLN A 74 -9.09 21.88 -3.69
N THR A 75 -8.70 20.60 -3.74
CA THR A 75 -8.78 19.68 -2.61
C THR A 75 -7.48 19.73 -1.80
N GLY A 76 -7.60 19.75 -0.47
CA GLY A 76 -6.46 19.64 0.43
C GLY A 76 -6.14 18.21 0.77
N PHE A 77 -4.86 17.89 0.75
CA PHE A 77 -4.30 16.60 1.10
C PHE A 77 -3.41 16.79 2.32
N THR A 78 -3.59 15.91 3.31
CA THR A 78 -2.75 15.90 4.52
C THR A 78 -1.50 15.08 4.26
N ILE A 79 -0.33 15.67 4.46
CA ILE A 79 0.93 14.93 4.31
C ILE A 79 1.16 14.06 5.54
N LEU A 80 1.20 12.75 5.32
CA LEU A 80 1.54 11.76 6.34
C LEU A 80 2.79 11.00 5.91
N LYS A 81 3.67 10.74 6.87
CA LYS A 81 4.85 9.90 6.64
C LYS A 81 4.42 8.44 6.67
N SER A 82 4.72 7.72 5.59
CA SER A 82 4.57 6.26 5.57
C SER A 82 5.79 5.59 6.21
N HIS A 83 7.00 5.82 5.68
CA HIS A 83 8.24 5.30 6.25
C HIS A 83 9.44 6.19 5.90
N THR A 84 10.55 6.00 6.60
CA THR A 84 11.84 6.63 6.26
C THR A 84 12.53 5.81 5.17
N HIS A 85 13.01 6.44 4.10
CA HIS A 85 13.97 5.81 3.18
C HIS A 85 15.39 6.07 3.68
N CYS A 86 15.96 5.10 4.38
CA CYS A 86 17.38 5.04 4.70
C CYS A 86 17.90 3.69 4.21
N GLY A 87 19.01 3.66 3.46
CA GLY A 87 19.53 2.42 2.86
C GLY A 87 19.84 1.33 3.89
N GLU A 88 20.27 1.71 5.09
CA GLU A 88 20.50 0.79 6.21
C GLU A 88 19.22 0.08 6.67
N PHE A 89 18.05 0.68 6.42
CA PHE A 89 16.77 0.20 6.90
C PHE A 89 16.02 -0.69 5.90
N GLU A 90 16.54 -0.85 4.68
CA GLU A 90 15.91 -1.73 3.68
C GLU A 90 15.98 -3.20 4.06
N ALA A 91 16.96 -3.60 4.88
CA ALA A 91 17.10 -4.97 5.36
C ALA A 91 16.15 -5.31 6.52
N PHE A 92 15.55 -4.31 7.18
CA PHE A 92 14.70 -4.55 8.34
C PHE A 92 13.24 -4.80 7.95
N ALA A 93 12.58 -5.65 8.73
CA ALA A 93 11.15 -5.87 8.59
C ALA A 93 10.38 -4.60 8.95
N ARG A 94 9.39 -4.25 8.12
CA ARG A 94 8.61 -3.03 8.26
C ARG A 94 7.12 -3.26 8.12
N GLY A 95 6.32 -2.34 8.65
CA GLY A 95 4.88 -2.30 8.42
C GLY A 95 4.54 -2.19 6.93
N GLY A 96 3.47 -2.85 6.51
CA GLY A 96 2.99 -2.91 5.13
C GLY A 96 3.76 -3.89 4.22
N GLN A 97 4.88 -4.46 4.67
CA GLN A 97 5.66 -5.41 3.90
C GLN A 97 4.96 -6.78 3.80
N PHE A 98 5.07 -7.41 2.63
CA PHE A 98 4.66 -8.80 2.45
C PHE A 98 5.81 -9.74 2.82
N VAL A 99 5.51 -10.72 3.66
CA VAL A 99 6.45 -11.74 4.13
C VAL A 99 5.86 -13.13 3.96
N GLN A 100 6.73 -14.14 3.97
CA GLN A 100 6.35 -15.55 4.03
C GLN A 100 6.80 -16.12 5.37
N LEU A 101 5.90 -16.80 6.08
CA LEU A 101 6.21 -17.45 7.34
C LEU A 101 6.61 -18.89 7.06
N PHE A 102 7.88 -19.21 7.34
CA PHE A 102 8.46 -20.52 7.04
C PHE A 102 8.90 -21.23 8.32
N HIS A 103 8.36 -22.43 8.54
CA HIS A 103 8.70 -23.30 9.65
C HIS A 103 9.91 -24.15 9.27
N LYS A 104 11.06 -23.91 9.90
CA LYS A 104 12.32 -24.56 9.52
C LYS A 104 12.36 -26.07 9.76
N GLU A 105 11.79 -26.56 10.85
CA GLU A 105 11.90 -27.99 11.21
C GLU A 105 11.01 -28.91 10.37
N LEU A 106 9.86 -28.39 9.93
CA LEU A 106 8.86 -29.12 9.13
C LEU A 106 8.94 -28.76 7.65
N GLU A 107 9.85 -27.86 7.29
CA GLU A 107 10.00 -27.30 5.95
C GLU A 107 8.65 -26.88 5.31
N ALA A 108 7.85 -26.17 6.10
CA ALA A 108 6.46 -25.86 5.77
C ALA A 108 6.19 -24.35 5.77
N TYR A 109 5.29 -23.89 4.90
CA TYR A 109 4.81 -22.50 4.90
C TYR A 109 3.50 -22.39 5.66
N VAL A 110 3.32 -21.30 6.40
CA VAL A 110 1.99 -20.95 6.94
C VAL A 110 1.14 -20.42 5.80
N VAL A 111 -0.03 -21.01 5.60
CA VAL A 111 -1.00 -20.64 4.57
C VAL A 111 -2.39 -20.47 5.16
N ALA A 112 -3.25 -19.73 4.47
CA ALA A 112 -4.69 -19.77 4.68
C ALA A 112 -5.37 -20.13 3.35
N GLU A 113 -5.97 -21.32 3.30
CA GLU A 113 -6.78 -21.76 2.17
C GLU A 113 -7.99 -22.54 2.69
N GLY A 114 -9.04 -22.62 1.87
CA GLY A 114 -10.23 -23.40 2.21
C GLY A 114 -9.92 -24.89 2.26
N LEU A 115 -10.40 -25.57 3.29
CA LEU A 115 -10.50 -27.03 3.24
C LEU A 115 -11.56 -27.39 2.19
N PHE A 116 -11.32 -28.45 1.41
CA PHE A 116 -12.24 -28.92 0.36
C PHE A 116 -13.51 -29.59 0.94
N ASP A 117 -13.97 -29.18 2.13
CA ASP A 117 -15.16 -29.71 2.80
C ASP A 117 -16.34 -28.73 2.72
N ASP A 118 -17.54 -29.22 3.04
CA ASP A 118 -18.85 -28.61 2.73
C ASP A 118 -19.07 -27.16 3.23
N GLU A 119 -18.25 -26.66 4.16
CA GLU A 119 -18.20 -25.25 4.53
C GLU A 119 -16.85 -24.64 4.11
N VAL A 120 -16.88 -23.65 3.22
CA VAL A 120 -15.70 -22.84 2.83
C VAL A 120 -15.24 -22.03 4.03
N THR A 121 -14.48 -22.68 4.91
CA THR A 121 -13.79 -22.07 6.03
C THR A 121 -12.31 -22.02 5.66
N GLU A 122 -11.78 -20.80 5.58
CA GLU A 122 -10.36 -20.60 5.33
C GLU A 122 -9.60 -20.95 6.60
N GLY A 123 -8.89 -22.07 6.58
CA GLY A 123 -8.15 -22.58 7.73
C GLY A 123 -6.68 -22.18 7.66
N VAL A 124 -6.16 -21.56 8.72
CA VAL A 124 -4.72 -21.33 8.84
C VAL A 124 -4.03 -22.65 9.21
N HIS A 125 -3.10 -23.10 8.37
CA HIS A 125 -2.37 -24.35 8.61
C HIS A 125 -0.97 -24.32 8.01
N LEU A 126 -0.17 -25.32 8.35
CA LEU A 126 1.15 -25.53 7.77
C LEU A 126 1.03 -26.40 6.51
N ARG A 127 1.54 -25.89 5.40
CA ARG A 127 1.64 -26.62 4.14
C ARG A 127 3.07 -27.10 3.95
N ILE A 128 3.27 -28.39 4.18
CA ILE A 128 4.55 -29.07 3.96
C ILE A 128 4.90 -29.01 2.48
N ARG A 129 6.16 -28.71 2.19
CA ARG A 129 6.68 -28.75 0.84
C ARG A 129 7.96 -29.58 0.83
N GLU A 130 7.82 -30.83 0.46
CA GLU A 130 8.96 -31.73 0.29
C GLU A 130 9.93 -31.15 -0.75
N VAL A 131 11.20 -31.08 -0.36
CA VAL A 131 12.29 -30.67 -1.24
C VAL A 131 12.69 -31.87 -2.09
N ASP A 132 12.36 -31.82 -3.37
CA ASP A 132 12.74 -32.83 -4.36
C ASP A 132 13.95 -32.34 -5.16
N GLN A 133 15.10 -32.98 -4.95
CA GLN A 133 16.35 -32.65 -5.65
C GLN A 133 16.26 -32.84 -7.17
N LEU A 134 15.34 -33.69 -7.64
CA LEU A 134 15.09 -33.90 -9.07
C LEU A 134 14.19 -32.81 -9.66
N ASN A 135 13.47 -32.07 -8.81
CA ASN A 135 12.57 -31.00 -9.21
C ASN A 135 13.08 -29.63 -8.77
N ALA A 136 13.79 -28.96 -9.69
CA ALA A 136 14.37 -27.63 -9.46
C ALA A 136 13.37 -26.57 -8.99
N ARG A 137 12.06 -26.75 -9.23
CA ARG A 137 11.02 -25.84 -8.73
C ARG A 137 10.91 -25.91 -7.20
N THR A 138 11.07 -27.09 -6.61
CA THR A 138 10.97 -27.31 -5.16
C THR A 138 12.18 -26.78 -4.39
N LEU A 139 13.32 -26.60 -5.08
CA LEU A 139 14.54 -25.99 -4.53
C LEU A 139 14.45 -24.48 -4.29
N ARG A 140 13.38 -23.82 -4.77
CA ARG A 140 13.17 -22.36 -4.63
C ARG A 140 11.99 -22.08 -3.71
N GLN A 141 12.00 -20.89 -3.08
CA GLN A 141 10.90 -20.39 -2.26
C GLN A 141 9.55 -20.45 -3.00
N SER A 142 8.46 -20.60 -2.25
CA SER A 142 7.13 -20.69 -2.83
C SER A 142 6.77 -19.36 -3.50
N THR A 143 6.17 -19.42 -4.69
CA THR A 143 5.62 -18.23 -5.36
C THR A 143 4.09 -18.17 -5.21
N SER A 144 3.48 -19.05 -4.41
CA SER A 144 2.03 -19.12 -4.26
C SER A 144 1.50 -17.95 -3.44
N ALA A 145 0.45 -17.29 -3.93
CA ALA A 145 -0.13 -16.10 -3.29
C ALA A 145 -0.62 -16.37 -1.85
N ILE A 146 -1.11 -17.59 -1.58
CA ILE A 146 -1.63 -18.02 -0.26
C ILE A 146 -0.56 -18.15 0.83
N THR A 147 0.72 -17.99 0.48
CA THR A 147 1.84 -18.03 1.44
C THR A 147 2.25 -16.64 1.92
N TYR A 148 1.68 -15.58 1.34
CA TYR A 148 2.05 -14.22 1.64
C TYR A 148 1.15 -13.62 2.71
N TRP A 149 1.80 -12.98 3.68
CA TRP A 149 1.19 -12.30 4.79
C TRP A 149 1.68 -10.86 4.81
N GLN A 150 0.76 -9.89 4.88
CA GLN A 150 1.10 -8.49 5.04
C GLN A 150 1.26 -8.18 6.53
N VAL A 151 2.42 -7.63 6.90
CA VAL A 151 2.65 -7.13 8.26
C VAL A 151 1.88 -5.83 8.46
N GLU A 152 1.12 -5.73 9.54
CA GLU A 152 0.43 -4.50 9.92
C GLU A 152 0.76 -4.09 11.34
N SER A 153 1.17 -2.83 11.52
CA SER A 153 1.27 -2.26 12.86
C SER A 153 -0.11 -2.12 13.47
N GLU A 154 -0.27 -2.46 14.75
CA GLU A 154 -1.55 -2.32 15.44
C GLU A 154 -1.99 -0.86 15.58
N LYS A 155 -1.03 0.06 15.76
CA LYS A 155 -1.33 1.45 16.10
C LYS A 155 -1.95 2.22 14.92
N THR A 156 -1.51 1.97 13.70
CA THR A 156 -2.01 2.64 12.49
C THR A 156 -1.70 1.84 11.23
N MET A 157 -2.64 1.79 10.28
CA MET A 157 -2.44 1.15 8.96
C MET A 157 -1.47 1.91 8.05
N LEU A 158 -1.17 3.16 8.38
CA LEU A 158 -0.30 4.04 7.59
C LEU A 158 1.18 3.93 8.01
N ASN A 159 1.49 3.13 9.03
CA ASN A 159 2.83 3.06 9.55
C ASN A 159 3.66 1.97 8.84
N GLY A 160 4.54 2.42 7.95
CA GLY A 160 5.57 1.61 7.31
C GLY A 160 6.93 1.65 8.04
N ASP A 161 6.96 2.09 9.30
CA ASP A 161 8.16 2.09 10.12
C ASP A 161 8.68 0.66 10.37
N ILE A 162 9.94 0.60 10.79
CA ILE A 162 10.64 -0.62 11.16
C ILE A 162 10.00 -1.23 12.39
N LEU A 163 9.81 -2.55 12.36
CA LEU A 163 9.29 -3.31 13.49
C LEU A 163 10.35 -3.41 14.59
N THR A 164 9.90 -3.25 15.82
CA THR A 164 10.71 -3.50 17.03
C THR A 164 10.23 -4.74 17.75
N TRP A 165 11.09 -5.40 18.52
CA TRP A 165 10.77 -6.66 19.18
C TRP A 165 9.59 -6.59 20.16
N ASP A 166 9.43 -5.46 20.86
CA ASP A 166 8.37 -5.27 21.87
C ASP A 166 7.07 -4.69 21.28
N GLN A 167 6.99 -4.56 19.95
CA GLN A 167 5.84 -3.98 19.27
C GLN A 167 4.80 -5.03 18.93
N GLN A 168 3.53 -4.70 19.19
CA GLN A 168 2.41 -5.49 18.69
C GLN A 168 2.14 -5.18 17.22
N PHE A 169 2.00 -6.25 16.43
CA PHE A 169 1.66 -6.20 15.02
C PHE A 169 0.75 -7.38 14.67
N ARG A 170 0.14 -7.31 13.48
CA ARG A 170 -0.80 -8.31 12.97
C ARG A 170 -0.29 -8.82 11.63
N PHE A 171 -0.64 -10.05 11.29
CA PHE A 171 -0.48 -10.59 9.95
C PHE A 171 -1.86 -10.62 9.28
N ARG A 172 -1.98 -9.93 8.16
CA ARG A 172 -3.15 -10.02 7.26
C ARG A 172 -2.83 -10.99 6.14
N HIS A 173 -3.75 -11.89 5.81
CA HIS A 173 -3.51 -12.81 4.70
C HIS A 173 -3.68 -12.09 3.36
N ALA A 174 -2.75 -12.27 2.42
CA ALA A 174 -2.72 -11.47 1.19
C ALA A 174 -3.95 -11.68 0.30
N THR A 175 -4.47 -12.90 0.23
CA THR A 175 -5.58 -13.21 -0.70
C THR A 175 -6.95 -13.13 -0.04
N THR A 176 -7.05 -13.40 1.27
CA THR A 176 -8.36 -13.56 1.92
C THR A 176 -8.72 -12.47 2.95
N ARG A 177 -7.77 -11.57 3.23
CA ARG A 177 -7.89 -10.37 4.09
C ARG A 177 -7.83 -10.71 5.57
#